data_AF-A4Z0V4-F1
#
_entry.id   AF-A4Z0V4-F1
#
_cell.length_a   1.000
_cell.length_b   1.000
_cell.length_c   1.000
_cell.angle_alpha   90.00
_cell.angle_beta   90.00
_cell.angle_gamma   90.00
#
_symmetry.space_group_name_H-M   'P 1'
#
loop_
_entity.id
_entity.type
_entity.pdbx_description
1 polymer ?
#
loop_
_entity_poly.entity_id
_entity_poly.type
_entity_poly.pdbx_seq_one_letter_code
_entity_poly.pdbx_strand_id
1 'polypeptide(L)'
;MPKATISDEYESVLSTFDAIARKDYGQSFRKILEDADNRRRLRRFRHILGVSMKMDFSLVVPHKAGEVPHRWIIDPPLLAKKSSKDWQIRVLTVYPDRRPGESGKDVALRLKRETFLARAFVKSVHQYICDDAETRKKVKDILTEIGLKEAADIATPKGMIKVGAGSLLAYLGPPLGAIPATGVAVAVVVLLVLGLDAVCAASKDSK
;
A
#
# COMPACT_ATOMS: atom_id res chain seq x y z
N MET A 1 14.96 -22.88 7.32
CA MET A 1 14.75 -21.43 7.52
C MET A 1 13.34 -21.23 8.06
N PRO A 2 13.15 -20.64 9.25
CA PRO A 2 11.81 -20.32 9.74
C PRO A 2 11.13 -19.36 8.75
N LYS A 3 9.87 -19.65 8.38
CA LYS A 3 9.06 -18.74 7.56
C LYS A 3 8.78 -17.50 8.42
N ALA A 4 9.10 -16.31 7.92
CA ALA A 4 8.71 -15.06 8.56
C ALA A 4 7.20 -15.06 8.83
N THR A 5 6.80 -14.62 10.02
CA THR A 5 5.38 -14.51 10.35
C THR A 5 4.79 -13.29 9.64
N ILE A 6 3.48 -13.29 9.40
CA ILE A 6 2.80 -12.14 8.79
C ILE A 6 2.95 -10.88 9.68
N SER A 7 3.17 -11.05 10.99
CA SER A 7 3.49 -9.95 11.90
C SER A 7 4.87 -9.34 11.62
N ASP A 8 5.88 -10.16 11.29
CA ASP A 8 7.22 -9.68 10.93
C ASP A 8 7.18 -8.86 9.63
N GLU A 9 6.37 -9.29 8.67
CA GLU A 9 6.12 -8.57 7.42
C GLU A 9 5.45 -7.21 7.66
N TYR A 10 4.52 -7.14 8.61
CA TYR A 10 3.87 -5.88 8.97
C TYR A 10 4.85 -4.86 9.56
N GLU A 11 5.69 -5.28 10.51
CA GLU A 11 6.74 -4.42 11.08
C GLU A 11 7.77 -4.01 10.02
N SER A 12 8.14 -4.92 9.12
CA SER A 12 9.00 -4.63 7.97
C SER A 12 8.41 -3.57 7.05
N VAL A 13 7.11 -3.65 6.75
CA VAL A 13 6.38 -2.64 5.95
C VAL A 13 6.34 -1.30 6.66
N LEU A 14 6.05 -1.25 7.97
CA LEU A 14 6.06 0.00 8.74
C LEU A 14 7.45 0.63 8.77
N SER A 15 8.50 -0.17 8.94
CA SER A 15 9.89 0.28 8.87
C SER A 15 10.23 0.84 7.49
N THR A 16 9.80 0.16 6.43
CA THR A 16 9.97 0.63 5.04
C THR A 16 9.26 1.97 4.82
N PHE A 17 8.03 2.11 5.31
CA PHE A 17 7.26 3.36 5.18
C PHE A 17 7.90 4.49 5.99
N ASP A 18 8.43 4.21 7.18
CA ASP A 18 9.18 5.18 7.99
C ASP A 18 10.48 5.62 7.30
N ALA A 19 11.20 4.69 6.67
CA ALA A 19 12.41 5.00 5.92
C ALA A 19 12.11 5.94 4.73
N ILE A 20 11.06 5.66 3.95
CA ILE A 20 10.62 6.54 2.86
C ILE A 20 10.18 7.89 3.42
N ALA A 21 9.37 7.90 4.49
CA ALA A 21 8.88 9.14 5.10
C ALA A 21 10.02 10.06 5.55
N ARG A 22 11.03 9.51 6.23
CA ARG A 22 12.20 10.27 6.69
C ARG A 22 13.01 10.80 5.53
N LYS A 23 13.21 9.98 4.50
CA LYS A 23 14.01 10.35 3.34
C LYS A 23 13.33 11.44 2.51
N ASP A 24 12.02 11.35 2.32
CA ASP A 24 11.28 12.20 1.39
C ASP A 24 10.73 13.46 2.06
N TYR A 25 10.42 13.41 3.36
CA TYR A 25 9.76 14.49 4.10
C TYR A 25 10.48 14.94 5.37
N GLY A 26 11.60 14.31 5.75
CA GLY A 26 12.32 14.63 6.99
C GLY A 26 11.53 14.32 8.27
N GLN A 27 10.48 13.49 8.18
CA GLN A 27 9.58 13.17 9.29
C GLN A 27 9.36 11.66 9.37
N SER A 28 9.03 11.15 10.55
CA SER A 28 8.59 9.75 10.68
C SER A 28 7.27 9.54 9.96
N PHE A 29 7.03 8.32 9.50
CA PHE A 29 5.74 7.93 8.90
C PHE A 29 4.59 8.23 9.85
N ARG A 30 4.82 7.96 11.14
CA ARG A 30 3.93 8.33 12.23
C ARG A 30 3.53 9.82 12.22
N LYS A 31 4.49 10.73 12.14
CA LYS A 31 4.21 12.18 12.13
C LYS A 31 3.42 12.61 10.90
N ILE A 32 3.65 11.96 9.77
CA ILE A 32 2.85 12.19 8.55
C ILE A 32 1.39 11.82 8.79
N LEU A 33 1.12 10.71 9.47
CA LEU A 33 -0.24 10.27 9.79
C LEU A 33 -0.94 11.14 10.83
N GLU A 34 -0.19 11.76 11.73
CA GLU A 34 -0.69 12.72 12.74
C GLU A 34 -0.95 14.13 12.16
N ASP A 35 -0.68 14.36 10.86
CA ASP A 35 -0.92 15.64 10.19
C ASP A 35 -2.43 15.97 10.14
N ALA A 36 -2.79 17.13 10.71
CA ALA A 36 -4.15 17.62 10.80
C ALA A 36 -4.74 17.97 9.42
N ASP A 37 -3.90 18.35 8.44
CA ASP A 37 -4.32 18.56 7.07
C ASP A 37 -4.49 17.20 6.36
N ASN A 38 -5.73 16.70 6.35
CA ASN A 38 -6.07 15.41 5.74
C ASN A 38 -5.64 15.32 4.26
N ARG A 39 -5.73 16.41 3.49
CA ARG A 39 -5.33 16.39 2.07
C ARG A 39 -3.83 16.20 1.94
N ARG A 40 -3.06 16.91 2.76
CA ARG A 40 -1.59 16.79 2.80
C ARG A 40 -1.17 15.41 3.29
N ARG A 41 -1.74 14.92 4.38
CA ARG A 41 -1.55 13.57 4.91
C ARG A 41 -1.74 12.50 3.84
N LEU A 42 -2.91 12.47 3.20
CA LEU A 42 -3.26 11.45 2.20
C LEU A 42 -2.39 11.53 0.95
N ARG A 43 -2.00 12.75 0.53
CA ARG A 43 -1.04 12.93 -0.57
C ARG A 43 0.32 12.33 -0.25
N ARG A 44 0.87 12.61 0.94
CA ARG A 44 2.15 12.05 1.39
C ARG A 44 2.07 10.53 1.56
N PHE A 45 0.99 10.01 2.15
CA PHE A 45 0.77 8.57 2.27
C PHE A 45 0.74 7.87 0.90
N ARG A 46 -0.03 8.41 -0.06
CA ARG A 46 -0.09 7.85 -1.42
C ARG A 46 1.26 7.89 -2.11
N HIS A 47 2.06 8.93 -1.88
CA HIS A 47 3.43 8.97 -2.37
C HIS A 47 4.28 7.85 -1.75
N ILE A 48 4.25 7.68 -0.44
CA ILE A 48 4.99 6.61 0.27
C ILE A 48 4.59 5.22 -0.24
N LEU A 49 3.29 4.95 -0.36
CA LEU A 49 2.77 3.72 -0.95
C LEU A 49 3.25 3.54 -2.40
N GLY A 50 3.26 4.62 -3.18
CA GLY A 50 3.74 4.58 -4.56
C GLY A 50 5.23 4.33 -4.69
N VAL A 51 6.04 4.84 -3.76
CA VAL A 51 7.48 4.59 -3.68
C VAL A 51 7.76 3.15 -3.26
N SER A 52 7.07 2.61 -2.24
CA SER A 52 7.28 1.24 -1.78
C SER A 52 7.00 0.20 -2.89
N MET A 53 6.09 0.52 -3.81
CA MET A 53 5.80 -0.27 -5.00
C MET A 53 6.93 -0.31 -6.04
N LYS A 54 7.95 0.56 -5.96
CA LYS A 54 9.03 0.59 -6.95
C LYS A 54 10.45 0.79 -6.42
N MET A 55 10.63 1.03 -5.12
CA MET A 55 11.92 1.41 -4.56
C MET A 55 13.03 0.40 -4.84
N ASP A 56 12.73 -0.90 -4.82
CA ASP A 56 13.70 -1.98 -5.05
C ASP A 56 14.26 -2.03 -6.48
N PHE A 57 13.62 -1.33 -7.41
CA PHE A 57 14.00 -1.30 -8.82
C PHE A 57 14.00 0.14 -9.35
N SER A 58 14.27 1.10 -8.48
CA SER A 58 14.35 2.51 -8.84
C SER A 58 15.70 3.11 -8.44
N LEU A 59 16.19 4.03 -9.26
CA LEU A 59 17.24 4.96 -8.90
C LEU A 59 16.64 6.16 -8.17
N VAL A 60 17.41 6.74 -7.26
CA VAL A 60 17.06 7.98 -6.59
C VAL A 60 17.86 9.11 -7.21
N VAL A 61 17.15 10.07 -7.81
CA VAL A 61 17.77 11.23 -8.47
C VAL A 61 17.36 12.52 -7.79
N PRO A 62 18.25 13.52 -7.67
CA PRO A 62 17.89 14.83 -7.12
C PRO A 62 16.72 15.47 -7.87
N HIS A 63 15.87 16.18 -7.14
CA HIS A 63 14.69 16.84 -7.68
C HIS A 63 14.54 18.23 -7.06
N LYS A 64 14.60 19.26 -7.89
CA LYS A 64 14.60 20.66 -7.45
C LYS A 64 13.21 21.26 -7.23
N ALA A 65 12.13 20.49 -7.41
CA ALA A 65 10.77 21.02 -7.40
C ALA A 65 9.87 20.31 -6.38
N GLY A 66 9.08 21.08 -5.64
CA GLY A 66 8.08 20.54 -4.72
C GLY A 66 8.65 20.13 -3.36
N GLU A 67 7.84 19.37 -2.63
CA GLU A 67 8.08 19.01 -1.23
C GLU A 67 9.13 17.91 -1.04
N VAL A 68 9.29 17.03 -2.05
CA VAL A 68 10.22 15.90 -2.01
C VAL A 68 11.49 16.25 -2.80
N PRO A 69 12.68 16.21 -2.16
CA PRO A 69 13.93 16.70 -2.76
C PRO A 69 14.55 15.75 -3.78
N HIS A 70 13.91 14.61 -4.06
CA HIS A 70 14.36 13.62 -5.02
C HIS A 70 13.18 12.92 -5.72
N ARG A 71 13.48 12.17 -6.78
CA ARG A 71 12.54 11.32 -7.49
C ARG A 71 13.04 9.88 -7.51
N TRP A 72 12.10 8.96 -7.43
CA TRP A 72 12.35 7.54 -7.62
C TRP A 72 12.05 7.20 -9.08
N ILE A 73 13.07 6.87 -9.87
CA ILE A 73 12.92 6.56 -11.29
C ILE A 73 13.15 5.08 -11.47
N ILE A 74 12.14 4.37 -12.01
CA ILE A 74 12.27 2.95 -12.34
C ILE A 74 13.48 2.76 -13.26
N ASP A 75 14.39 1.89 -12.84
CA ASP A 75 15.53 1.47 -13.63
C ASP A 75 15.18 0.17 -14.37
N PRO A 76 15.10 0.19 -15.71
CA PRO A 76 14.74 -1.01 -16.47
C PRO A 76 15.67 -2.21 -16.20
N PRO A 77 17.00 -2.05 -16.10
CA PRO A 77 17.90 -3.14 -15.70
C PRO A 77 17.60 -3.74 -14.32
N LEU A 78 17.35 -2.93 -13.29
CA LEU A 78 16.96 -3.44 -11.97
C LEU A 78 15.59 -4.13 -12.02
N LEU A 79 14.61 -3.55 -12.73
CA LEU A 79 13.28 -4.13 -12.89
C LEU A 79 13.34 -5.48 -13.62
N ALA A 80 14.20 -5.61 -14.64
CA ALA A 80 14.40 -6.85 -15.38
C ALA A 80 14.84 -8.00 -14.45
N LYS A 81 15.65 -7.70 -13.42
CA LYS A 81 16.12 -8.68 -12.42
C LYS A 81 15.06 -9.10 -11.39
N LYS A 82 13.97 -8.33 -11.23
CA LYS A 82 12.92 -8.66 -10.26
C LYS A 82 12.19 -9.94 -10.63
N SER A 83 11.82 -10.73 -9.64
CA SER A 83 11.05 -11.96 -9.84
C SER A 83 9.57 -11.64 -10.05
N SER A 84 8.84 -12.46 -10.81
CA SER A 84 7.37 -12.39 -10.85
C SER A 84 6.71 -12.72 -9.50
N LYS A 85 7.48 -13.31 -8.58
CA LYS A 85 7.07 -13.60 -7.19
C LYS A 85 7.28 -12.43 -6.24
N ASP A 86 8.05 -11.41 -6.63
CA ASP A 86 8.24 -10.21 -5.81
C ASP A 86 6.88 -9.52 -5.62
N TRP A 87 6.56 -9.13 -4.39
CA TRP A 87 5.21 -8.68 -4.05
C TRP A 87 4.76 -7.50 -4.89
N GLN A 88 5.65 -6.56 -5.22
CA GLN A 88 5.33 -5.42 -6.09
C GLN A 88 4.88 -5.90 -7.48
N ILE A 89 5.63 -6.82 -8.08
CA ILE A 89 5.34 -7.35 -9.42
C ILE A 89 4.09 -8.21 -9.39
N ARG A 90 3.91 -9.00 -8.33
CA ARG A 90 2.75 -9.87 -8.16
C ARG A 90 1.46 -9.06 -8.00
N VAL A 91 1.47 -8.00 -7.20
CA VAL A 91 0.31 -7.10 -7.05
C VAL A 91 -0.06 -6.42 -8.36
N LEU A 92 0.95 -5.99 -9.14
CA LEU A 92 0.72 -5.38 -10.46
C LEU A 92 0.27 -6.41 -11.51
N THR A 93 0.51 -7.69 -11.30
CA THR A 93 0.04 -8.76 -12.20
C THR A 93 -1.48 -8.97 -12.07
N VAL A 94 -2.04 -8.74 -10.88
CA VAL A 94 -3.49 -8.83 -10.62
C VAL A 94 -4.20 -7.48 -10.73
N TYR A 95 -3.53 -6.47 -11.28
CA TYR A 95 -4.12 -5.14 -11.48
C TYR A 95 -5.26 -5.20 -12.51
N PRO A 96 -6.48 -4.73 -12.20
CA PRO A 96 -7.65 -4.89 -13.08
C PRO A 96 -7.54 -4.15 -14.41
N ASP A 97 -6.83 -3.02 -14.47
CA ASP A 97 -6.67 -2.24 -15.72
C ASP A 97 -5.39 -2.66 -16.50
N ARG A 98 -4.96 -3.91 -16.36
CA ARG A 98 -3.84 -4.50 -17.10
C ARG A 98 -4.27 -4.83 -18.53
N ARG A 99 -3.43 -4.50 -19.51
CA ARG A 99 -3.69 -4.81 -20.92
C ARG A 99 -3.50 -6.31 -21.19
N PRO A 100 -4.19 -6.90 -22.18
CA PRO A 100 -3.94 -8.28 -22.58
C PRO A 100 -2.45 -8.50 -22.89
N GLY A 101 -1.87 -9.56 -22.32
CA GLY A 101 -0.43 -9.89 -22.47
C GLY A 101 0.54 -9.04 -21.63
N GLU A 102 0.10 -7.98 -20.95
CA GLU A 102 0.97 -7.09 -20.19
C GLU A 102 1.45 -7.76 -18.89
N SER A 103 2.75 -7.86 -18.63
CA SER A 103 3.26 -8.40 -17.36
C SER A 103 3.16 -7.37 -16.22
N GLY A 104 3.31 -7.79 -14.96
CA GLY A 104 3.38 -6.85 -13.83
C GLY A 104 4.53 -5.84 -13.96
N LYS A 105 5.63 -6.21 -14.63
CA LYS A 105 6.75 -5.29 -14.93
C LYS A 105 6.34 -4.24 -15.97
N ASP A 106 5.60 -4.65 -16.99
CA ASP A 106 5.09 -3.73 -18.02
C ASP A 106 4.11 -2.73 -17.42
N VAL A 107 3.23 -3.18 -16.52
CA VAL A 107 2.36 -2.28 -15.72
C VAL A 107 3.21 -1.29 -14.92
N ALA A 108 4.29 -1.75 -14.26
CA ALA A 108 5.17 -0.87 -13.49
C ALA A 108 5.77 0.24 -14.37
N LEU A 109 6.28 -0.11 -15.56
CA LEU A 109 6.85 0.83 -16.52
C LEU A 109 5.81 1.80 -17.09
N ARG A 110 4.60 1.31 -17.39
CA ARG A 110 3.50 2.14 -17.91
C ARG A 110 3.05 3.17 -16.87
N LEU A 111 2.84 2.73 -15.62
CA LEU A 111 2.34 3.61 -14.57
C LEU A 111 3.43 4.55 -14.06
N LYS A 112 4.64 4.04 -13.79
CA LYS A 112 5.92 4.69 -13.40
C LYS A 112 5.91 5.74 -12.27
N ARG A 113 4.90 6.61 -12.22
CA ARG A 113 4.64 7.62 -11.20
C ARG A 113 4.08 6.95 -9.95
N GLU A 114 4.57 7.39 -8.81
CA GLU A 114 4.22 6.94 -7.47
C GLU A 114 2.70 6.97 -7.27
N THR A 115 2.05 8.09 -7.64
CA THR A 115 0.60 8.23 -7.50
C THR A 115 -0.19 7.20 -8.32
N PHE A 116 0.29 6.83 -9.50
CA PHE A 116 -0.36 5.82 -10.33
C PHE A 116 -0.11 4.41 -9.81
N LEU A 117 1.09 4.12 -9.30
CA LEU A 117 1.40 2.84 -8.66
C LEU A 117 0.59 2.65 -7.35
N ALA A 118 0.45 3.70 -6.54
CA ALA A 118 -0.37 3.67 -5.34
C ALA A 118 -1.85 3.41 -5.69
N ARG A 119 -2.37 4.07 -6.74
CA ARG A 119 -3.73 3.82 -7.22
C ARG A 119 -3.88 2.39 -7.73
N ALA A 120 -2.91 1.86 -8.45
CA ALA A 120 -2.93 0.49 -8.93
C ALA A 120 -2.93 -0.51 -7.78
N PHE A 121 -2.12 -0.29 -6.75
CA PHE A 121 -2.15 -1.12 -5.53
C PHE A 121 -3.55 -1.15 -4.91
N VAL A 122 -4.15 0.02 -4.66
CA VAL A 122 -5.49 0.12 -4.05
C VAL A 122 -6.54 -0.60 -4.91
N LYS A 123 -6.48 -0.45 -6.24
CA LYS A 123 -7.37 -1.17 -7.17
C LYS A 123 -7.13 -2.68 -7.19
N SER A 124 -5.89 -3.13 -7.12
CA SER A 124 -5.56 -4.56 -7.05
C SER A 124 -6.12 -5.21 -5.78
N VAL A 125 -6.10 -4.49 -4.66
CA VAL A 125 -6.65 -4.99 -3.38
C VAL A 125 -8.18 -4.85 -3.33
N HIS A 126 -8.75 -3.81 -3.95
CA HIS A 126 -10.19 -3.56 -4.00
C HIS A 126 -10.98 -4.82 -4.39
N GLN A 127 -10.60 -5.49 -5.48
CA GLN A 127 -11.36 -6.64 -6.01
C GLN A 127 -11.49 -7.80 -5.01
N TYR A 128 -10.56 -7.90 -4.06
CA TYR A 128 -10.56 -8.97 -3.06
C TYR A 128 -11.28 -8.58 -1.77
N ILE A 129 -11.49 -7.28 -1.52
CA ILE A 129 -12.04 -6.77 -0.26
C ILE A 129 -13.46 -6.22 -0.44
N CYS A 130 -13.73 -5.58 -1.59
CA CYS A 130 -14.92 -4.76 -1.80
C CYS A 130 -15.95 -5.42 -2.72
N ASP A 131 -15.53 -6.33 -3.60
CA ASP A 131 -16.45 -6.99 -4.54
C ASP A 131 -17.25 -8.13 -3.87
N ASP A 132 -16.74 -8.66 -2.76
CA ASP A 132 -17.45 -9.63 -1.92
C ASP A 132 -18.06 -8.96 -0.68
N ALA A 133 -19.38 -9.05 -0.55
CA ALA A 133 -20.13 -8.39 0.52
C ALA A 133 -19.81 -8.98 1.90
N GLU A 134 -19.55 -10.29 1.98
CA GLU A 134 -19.19 -10.96 3.23
C GLU A 134 -17.80 -10.51 3.69
N THR A 135 -16.82 -10.51 2.79
CA THR A 135 -15.46 -10.02 3.05
C THR A 135 -15.47 -8.56 3.48
N ARG A 136 -16.20 -7.70 2.75
CA ARG A 136 -16.32 -6.29 3.10
C ARG A 136 -16.92 -6.13 4.50
N LYS A 137 -18.00 -6.84 4.82
CA LYS A 137 -18.64 -6.80 6.14
C LYS A 137 -17.67 -7.25 7.23
N LYS A 138 -16.94 -8.35 7.01
CA LYS A 138 -16.01 -8.86 8.01
C LYS A 138 -14.84 -7.93 8.26
N VAL A 139 -14.27 -7.31 7.21
CA VAL A 139 -13.24 -6.27 7.36
C VAL A 139 -13.79 -5.07 8.13
N LYS A 140 -15.02 -4.65 7.84
CA LYS A 140 -15.70 -3.57 8.56
C LYS A 140 -15.90 -3.90 10.04
N ASP A 141 -16.33 -5.11 10.36
CA ASP A 141 -16.50 -5.57 11.74
C ASP A 141 -15.17 -5.53 12.50
N ILE A 142 -14.09 -6.05 11.90
CA ILE A 142 -12.73 -6.01 12.48
C ILE A 142 -12.26 -4.57 12.71
N LEU A 143 -12.43 -3.68 11.72
CA LEU A 143 -12.06 -2.26 11.86
C LEU A 143 -12.83 -1.61 13.02
N THR A 144 -14.12 -1.91 13.15
CA THR A 144 -14.98 -1.39 14.22
C THR A 144 -14.53 -1.88 15.59
N GLU A 145 -14.23 -3.18 15.72
CA GLU A 145 -13.71 -3.80 16.95
C GLU A 145 -12.43 -3.13 17.46
N ILE A 146 -11.59 -2.63 16.54
CA ILE A 146 -10.30 -2.04 16.87
C ILE A 146 -10.39 -0.50 17.03
N GLY A 147 -11.61 0.03 17.07
CA GLY A 147 -11.90 1.44 17.30
C GLY A 147 -11.77 2.33 16.06
N LEU A 148 -11.65 1.74 14.87
CA LEU A 148 -11.62 2.44 13.60
C LEU A 148 -12.98 2.32 12.94
N LYS A 149 -13.79 3.37 13.09
CA LYS A 149 -15.11 3.44 12.43
C LYS A 149 -14.95 3.43 10.90
N GLU A 150 -16.08 3.39 10.18
CA GLU A 150 -16.15 3.35 8.71
C GLU A 150 -15.52 4.56 8.00
N ALA A 151 -15.51 5.72 8.69
CA ALA A 151 -14.86 6.93 8.22
C ALA A 151 -13.35 6.88 8.52
N ALA A 152 -12.55 7.61 7.74
CA ALA A 152 -11.09 7.76 7.89
C ALA A 152 -10.66 8.47 9.20
N ASP A 153 -11.25 8.10 10.33
CA ASP A 153 -10.78 8.42 11.67
C ASP A 153 -9.60 7.51 11.96
N ILE A 154 -8.44 8.07 11.64
CA ILE A 154 -7.11 7.51 11.80
C ILE A 154 -7.01 6.77 13.13
N ALA A 155 -6.54 5.52 13.06
CA ALA A 155 -5.86 4.92 14.18
C ALA A 155 -4.72 5.86 14.55
N THR A 156 -4.84 6.60 15.66
CA THR A 156 -3.62 7.10 16.30
C THR A 156 -2.64 5.92 16.38
N PRO A 157 -1.33 6.12 16.31
CA PRO A 157 -0.35 5.02 16.31
C PRO A 157 -0.52 4.04 17.48
N LYS A 158 -1.15 4.48 18.58
CA LYS A 158 -1.60 3.61 19.69
C LYS A 158 -2.71 2.62 19.29
N GLY A 159 -3.60 2.97 18.36
CA GLY A 159 -4.62 2.11 17.75
C GLY A 159 -4.10 1.20 16.62
N MET A 160 -3.00 1.56 15.93
CA MET A 160 -2.34 0.64 14.97
C MET A 160 -1.61 -0.51 15.69
N ILE A 161 -1.11 -0.26 16.91
CA ILE A 161 -0.28 -1.20 17.68
C ILE A 161 -1.12 -2.05 18.67
N LYS A 162 -2.29 -1.56 19.13
CA LYS A 162 -3.19 -2.36 19.98
C LYS A 162 -4.15 -3.20 19.13
N VAL A 163 -3.76 -4.45 18.90
CA VAL A 163 -4.66 -5.60 18.69
C VAL A 163 -5.33 -5.74 17.30
N GLY A 164 -5.44 -4.69 16.48
CA GLY A 164 -6.21 -4.77 15.23
C GLY A 164 -5.52 -5.24 13.95
N ALA A 165 -4.22 -4.94 13.80
CA ALA A 165 -3.48 -5.35 12.61
C ALA A 165 -3.39 -6.89 12.50
N GLY A 166 -3.24 -7.60 13.62
CA GLY A 166 -3.19 -9.06 13.65
C GLY A 166 -4.47 -9.72 13.12
N SER A 167 -5.65 -9.23 13.54
CA SER A 167 -6.95 -9.74 13.08
C SER A 167 -7.16 -9.49 11.59
N LEU A 168 -6.80 -8.28 11.09
CA LEU A 168 -6.86 -7.99 9.66
C LEU A 168 -5.86 -8.83 8.86
N LEU A 169 -4.65 -9.02 9.35
CA LEU A 169 -3.62 -9.85 8.71
C LEU A 169 -4.06 -11.31 8.60
N ALA A 170 -4.60 -11.87 9.68
CA ALA A 170 -5.11 -13.23 9.70
C ALA A 170 -6.30 -13.41 8.74
N TYR A 171 -7.21 -12.43 8.72
CA TYR A 171 -8.40 -12.49 7.87
C TYR A 171 -8.10 -12.25 6.39
N LEU A 172 -7.21 -11.32 6.06
CA LEU A 172 -6.91 -10.94 4.68
C LEU A 172 -5.94 -11.90 3.99
N GLY A 173 -5.20 -12.73 4.73
CA GLY A 173 -4.30 -13.73 4.15
C GLY A 173 -4.98 -14.64 3.11
N PRO A 174 -6.09 -15.33 3.45
CA PRO A 174 -6.83 -16.17 2.50
C PRO A 174 -7.42 -15.43 1.28
N PRO A 175 -8.22 -14.35 1.42
CA PRO A 175 -8.81 -13.66 0.26
C PRO A 175 -7.77 -12.98 -0.62
N LEU A 176 -6.63 -12.55 -0.05
CA LEU A 176 -5.48 -12.04 -0.80
C LEU A 176 -4.45 -13.14 -1.12
N GLY A 177 -4.82 -14.42 -1.18
CA GLY A 177 -3.87 -15.52 -1.40
C GLY A 177 -3.05 -15.44 -2.70
N ALA A 178 -3.47 -14.60 -3.66
CA ALA A 178 -2.68 -14.28 -4.85
C ALA A 178 -1.53 -13.28 -4.59
N ILE A 179 -1.53 -12.58 -3.46
CA ILE A 179 -0.59 -11.54 -3.05
C ILE A 179 0.34 -12.09 -1.96
N PRO A 180 1.67 -11.88 -2.03
CA PRO A 180 2.59 -12.33 -0.99
C PRO A 180 2.32 -11.63 0.36
N ALA A 181 2.80 -12.22 1.46
CA ALA A 181 2.57 -11.71 2.82
C ALA A 181 2.92 -10.22 3.00
N THR A 182 4.03 -9.74 2.42
CA THR A 182 4.39 -8.32 2.42
C THR A 182 3.31 -7.45 1.77
N GLY A 183 2.74 -7.88 0.65
CA GLY A 183 1.65 -7.15 -0.01
C GLY A 183 0.35 -7.15 0.81
N VAL A 184 0.06 -8.23 1.54
CA VAL A 184 -1.05 -8.28 2.51
C VAL A 184 -0.81 -7.30 3.66
N ALA A 185 0.41 -7.26 4.20
CA ALA A 185 0.80 -6.27 5.21
C ALA A 185 0.64 -4.83 4.72
N VAL A 186 1.04 -4.52 3.48
CA VAL A 186 0.79 -3.22 2.85
C VAL A 186 -0.72 -2.95 2.73
N ALA A 187 -1.52 -3.94 2.36
CA ALA A 187 -2.98 -3.81 2.26
C ALA A 187 -3.62 -3.45 3.62
N VAL A 188 -3.13 -4.05 4.71
CA VAL A 188 -3.55 -3.71 6.07
C VAL A 188 -3.22 -2.26 6.40
N VAL A 189 -1.99 -1.79 6.15
CA VAL A 189 -1.64 -0.38 6.35
C VAL A 189 -2.53 0.55 5.51
N VAL A 190 -2.83 0.18 4.27
CA VAL A 190 -3.74 0.94 3.40
C VAL A 190 -5.14 1.04 3.98
N LEU A 191 -5.71 -0.05 4.49
CA LEU A 191 -7.02 -0.04 5.15
C LEU A 191 -7.02 0.81 6.41
N LEU A 192 -5.97 0.71 7.23
CA LEU A 192 -5.85 1.46 8.49
C LEU A 192 -5.69 2.98 8.24
N VAL A 193 -5.06 3.38 7.13
CA VAL A 193 -4.80 4.80 6.83
C VAL A 193 -5.90 5.43 5.97
N LEU A 194 -6.41 4.73 4.96
CA LEU A 194 -7.44 5.26 4.07
C LEU A 194 -8.86 5.02 4.58
N GLY A 195 -9.07 3.95 5.34
CA GLY A 195 -10.39 3.44 5.68
C GLY A 195 -10.99 2.56 4.57
N LEU A 196 -11.86 1.64 4.97
CA LEU A 196 -12.51 0.69 4.05
C LEU A 196 -13.35 1.40 2.98
N ASP A 197 -14.12 2.42 3.35
CA ASP A 197 -14.98 3.12 2.40
C ASP A 197 -14.20 3.86 1.31
N ALA A 198 -13.07 4.46 1.66
CA ALA A 198 -12.21 5.10 0.68
C ALA A 198 -11.58 4.08 -0.29
N VAL A 199 -11.19 2.91 0.22
CA VAL A 199 -10.70 1.79 -0.60
C VAL A 199 -11.80 1.32 -1.55
N CYS A 200 -13.02 1.09 -1.06
CA CYS A 200 -14.15 0.61 -1.86
C CYS A 200 -14.76 1.68 -2.78
N ALA A 201 -14.55 2.97 -2.51
CA ALA A 201 -14.94 4.06 -3.41
C ALA A 201 -13.98 4.20 -4.61
N ALA A 202 -12.72 3.75 -4.49
CA ALA A 202 -11.67 3.98 -5.49
C ALA A 202 -11.92 3.31 -6.85
N SER A 203 -12.86 2.36 -6.94
CA SER A 203 -13.29 1.75 -8.21
C SER A 203 -14.24 2.64 -9.02
N LYS A 204 -15.03 3.50 -8.36
CA LYS A 204 -16.08 4.32 -9.01
C LYS A 204 -15.54 5.44 -9.89
N ASP A 205 -14.31 5.91 -9.65
CA ASP A 205 -13.66 6.98 -10.41
C ASP A 205 -12.95 6.48 -11.70
N SER A 206 -13.46 5.41 -12.31
CA SER A 206 -12.87 4.76 -13.49
C SER A 206 -13.84 4.70 -14.67
N LYS A 207 -14.59 5.77 -14.91
CA LYS A 207 -15.20 6.06 -16.21
C LYS A 207 -14.43 7.19 -16.88
#